data_AF-A0A372DUT4-F1
#
_entry.id   AF-A0A372DUT4-F1
#
_cell.length_a   1.000
_cell.length_b   1.000
_cell.length_c   1.000
_cell.angle_alpha   90.00
_cell.angle_beta   90.00
_cell.angle_gamma   90.00
#
_symmetry.space_group_name_H-M   'P 1'
#
loop_
_entity.id
_entity.type
_entity.pdbx_description
1 polymer ?
#
loop_
_entity_poly.entity_id
_entity_poly.type
_entity_poly.pdbx_seq_one_letter_code
_entity_poly.pdbx_strand_id
1 'polypeptide(L)'
;PVDRDINVATEEGQLLVTRPTEQKRHKAMHGLYRSLLNNAIDGVSNGLEKKLELVGVGYKATMAGTILELALGYSHNIFLAL
;
A
#
# COMPACT_ATOMS: atom_id res chain seq x y z
N PRO A 1 13.28 7.14 1.55
CA PRO A 1 14.47 7.31 2.43
C PRO A 1 14.46 6.25 3.54
N VAL A 2 15.38 5.28 3.45
CA VAL A 2 15.64 4.32 4.54
C VAL A 2 16.45 5.06 5.61
N ASP A 3 16.13 4.84 6.88
CA ASP A 3 16.90 5.42 7.98
C ASP A 3 18.37 4.97 7.87
N ARG A 4 19.30 5.91 8.10
CA ARG A 4 20.75 5.67 7.92
C ARG A 4 21.28 4.58 8.84
N ASP A 5 20.58 4.34 9.93
CA ASP A 5 20.93 3.31 10.90
C ASP A 5 20.61 1.89 10.38
N ILE A 6 19.74 1.74 9.37
CA ILE A 6 19.38 0.42 8.82
C ILE A 6 20.20 0.16 7.56
N ASN A 7 20.99 -0.90 7.61
CA ASN A 7 21.83 -1.30 6.51
C ASN A 7 21.03 -2.22 5.56
N VAL A 8 21.05 -1.90 4.27
CA VAL A 8 20.36 -2.66 3.23
C VAL A 8 21.41 -3.09 2.21
N ALA A 9 21.65 -4.40 2.13
CA ALA A 9 22.60 -5.01 1.21
C ALA A 9 21.86 -5.78 0.12
N THR A 10 22.45 -5.83 -1.06
CA THR A 10 21.98 -6.66 -2.18
C THR A 10 22.94 -7.82 -2.32
N GLU A 11 22.50 -9.03 -1.95
CA GLU A 11 23.30 -10.26 -2.04
C GLU A 11 22.52 -11.30 -2.83
N GLU A 12 23.16 -11.89 -3.84
CA GLU A 12 22.64 -13.04 -4.60
C GLU A 12 21.23 -12.81 -5.22
N GLY A 13 20.91 -11.58 -5.62
CA GLY A 13 19.61 -11.24 -6.18
C GLY A 13 18.49 -11.08 -5.13
N GLN A 14 18.84 -11.08 -3.84
CA GLN A 14 17.93 -10.80 -2.73
C GLN A 14 18.35 -9.53 -1.99
N LEU A 15 17.36 -8.82 -1.44
CA LEU A 15 17.57 -7.63 -0.62
C LEU A 15 17.58 -8.04 0.86
N LEU A 16 18.75 -7.93 1.49
CA LEU A 16 18.94 -8.20 2.91
C LEU A 16 18.90 -6.90 3.70
N VAL A 17 17.96 -6.80 4.63
CA VAL A 17 17.88 -5.70 5.60
C VAL A 17 18.50 -6.17 6.92
N THR A 18 19.46 -5.42 7.44
CA THR A 18 20.13 -5.72 8.71
C THR A 18 20.00 -4.55 9.69
N ARG A 19 19.94 -4.89 10.98
CA ARG A 19 19.83 -3.92 12.07
C ARG A 19 21.18 -3.78 12.80
N PRO A 20 21.57 -2.56 13.22
CA PRO A 20 22.84 -2.35 13.91
C PRO A 20 22.77 -2.71 15.40
N THR A 21 21.60 -2.59 16.04
CA THR A 21 21.43 -2.91 17.46
C THR A 21 20.07 -3.57 17.77
N GLU A 22 19.98 -4.22 18.93
CA GLU A 22 18.78 -4.93 19.43
C GLU A 22 17.76 -4.00 20.12
N GLN A 23 17.94 -2.69 20.04
CA GLN A 23 17.02 -1.73 20.66
C GLN A 23 15.62 -1.85 20.05
N LYS A 24 14.59 -1.61 20.89
CA LYS A 24 13.17 -1.76 20.50
C LYS A 24 12.81 -0.94 19.26
N ARG A 25 13.39 0.27 19.12
CA ARG A 25 13.22 1.14 17.94
C ARG A 25 13.77 0.49 16.68
N HIS A 26 15.01 0.02 16.69
CA HIS A 26 15.65 -0.60 15.52
C HIS A 26 14.98 -1.92 15.12
N LYS A 27 14.42 -2.68 16.09
CA LYS A 27 13.60 -3.86 15.79
C LYS A 27 12.33 -3.49 15.01
N ALA A 28 11.59 -2.49 15.47
CA ALA A 28 10.37 -2.05 14.80
C ALA A 28 10.65 -1.52 13.39
N MET A 29 11.73 -0.73 13.25
CA MET A 29 12.13 -0.15 11.97
C MET A 29 12.61 -1.21 10.97
N HIS A 30 13.36 -2.22 11.42
CA HIS A 30 13.77 -3.32 10.55
C HIS A 30 12.55 -4.02 9.94
N GLY A 31 11.54 -4.37 10.75
CA GLY A 31 10.31 -4.98 10.23
C GLY A 31 9.56 -4.07 9.24
N LEU A 32 9.47 -2.77 9.55
CA LEU A 32 8.83 -1.78 8.68
C LEU A 32 9.52 -1.69 7.31
N TYR A 33 10.85 -1.52 7.27
CA TYR A 33 11.57 -1.37 6.00
C TYR A 33 11.58 -2.65 5.17
N ARG A 34 11.69 -3.82 5.82
CA ARG A 34 11.53 -5.11 5.14
C ARG A 34 10.18 -5.17 4.42
N SER A 35 9.08 -4.84 5.10
CA SER A 35 7.74 -4.89 4.52
C SER A 35 7.54 -3.83 3.42
N LEU A 36 8.05 -2.61 3.61
CA LEU A 36 7.94 -1.55 2.60
C LEU A 36 8.70 -1.92 1.32
N LEU A 37 9.93 -2.43 1.42
CA LEU A 37 10.71 -2.86 0.27
C LEU A 37 10.05 -4.03 -0.45
N ASN A 38 9.58 -5.04 0.31
CA ASN A 38 8.87 -6.17 -0.28
C ASN A 38 7.61 -5.70 -1.03
N ASN A 39 6.78 -4.86 -0.40
CA ASN A 39 5.56 -4.34 -1.01
C ASN A 39 5.85 -3.46 -2.24
N ALA A 40 6.98 -2.75 -2.29
CA ALA A 40 7.38 -1.99 -3.46
C ALA A 40 7.76 -2.90 -4.63
N ILE A 41 8.49 -4.00 -4.38
CA ILE A 41 8.87 -4.98 -5.41
C ILE A 41 7.64 -5.73 -5.92
N ASP A 42 6.79 -6.21 -4.99
CA ASP A 42 5.54 -6.86 -5.33
C ASP A 42 4.62 -5.93 -6.11
N GLY A 43 4.55 -4.65 -5.73
CA GLY A 43 3.74 -3.64 -6.41
C GLY A 43 4.19 -3.33 -7.84
N VAL A 44 5.50 -3.34 -8.13
CA VAL A 44 6.03 -3.16 -9.49
C VAL A 44 5.84 -4.43 -10.34
N SER A 45 5.95 -5.60 -9.72
CA SER A 45 5.89 -6.89 -10.43
C SER A 45 4.45 -7.33 -10.73
N ASN A 46 3.57 -7.21 -9.75
CA ASN A 46 2.19 -7.74 -9.81
C ASN A 46 1.12 -6.63 -9.91
N GLY A 47 1.49 -5.36 -9.71
CA GLY A 47 0.53 -4.27 -9.58
C GLY A 47 -0.18 -4.24 -8.23
N LEU A 48 -1.03 -3.23 -8.03
CA LEU A 48 -1.85 -3.07 -6.82
C LEU A 48 -3.33 -3.14 -7.21
N GLU A 49 -4.03 -4.17 -6.74
CA GLU A 49 -5.48 -4.30 -6.89
C GLU A 49 -6.15 -4.30 -5.51
N LYS A 50 -7.17 -3.45 -5.33
CA LYS A 50 -8.07 -3.50 -4.17
C LYS A 50 -9.50 -3.68 -4.66
N LYS A 51 -10.07 -4.85 -4.39
CA LYS A 51 -11.49 -5.13 -4.66
C LYS A 51 -12.32 -4.63 -3.49
N LEU A 52 -13.18 -3.65 -3.75
CA LEU A 52 -14.11 -3.09 -2.79
C LEU A 52 -15.52 -3.54 -3.15
N GLU A 53 -16.23 -4.12 -2.19
CA GLU A 53 -17.61 -4.56 -2.38
C GLU A 53 -18.58 -3.55 -1.77
N LEU A 54 -19.64 -3.24 -2.52
CA LEU A 54 -20.70 -2.35 -2.07
C LEU A 54 -21.88 -3.19 -1.57
N VAL A 55 -22.23 -3.02 -0.29
CA VAL A 55 -23.35 -3.73 0.35
C VAL A 55 -24.46 -2.72 0.65
N GLY A 56 -25.58 -2.84 -0.06
CA GLY A 56 -26.76 -1.99 0.15
C GLY A 56 -27.78 -2.10 -0.99
N VAL A 57 -29.05 -1.84 -0.68
CA VAL A 57 -30.12 -1.86 -1.68
C VAL A 57 -30.08 -0.56 -2.48
N GLY A 58 -29.91 -0.68 -3.80
CA GLY A 58 -29.86 0.48 -4.70
C GLY A 58 -28.49 1.18 -4.78
N TYR A 59 -27.45 0.62 -4.15
CA TYR A 59 -26.11 1.18 -4.23
C TYR A 59 -25.46 0.85 -5.58
N LYS A 60 -24.89 1.86 -6.23
CA LYS A 60 -24.23 1.71 -7.53
C LYS A 60 -22.95 2.52 -7.58
N ALA A 61 -21.94 1.95 -8.24
CA ALA A 61 -20.70 2.63 -8.58
C ALA A 61 -20.59 2.68 -10.11
N THR A 62 -20.39 3.87 -10.65
CA THR A 62 -20.20 4.11 -12.09
C THR A 62 -18.90 4.86 -12.30
N MET A 63 -18.10 4.42 -13.27
CA MET A 63 -16.86 5.08 -13.63
C MET A 63 -17.12 6.05 -14.78
N ALA A 64 -17.05 7.35 -14.50
CA ALA A 64 -17.14 8.44 -15.47
C ALA A 64 -15.72 8.93 -15.81
N GLY A 65 -15.04 8.22 -16.72
CA GLY A 65 -13.65 8.50 -17.07
C GLY A 65 -12.70 8.20 -15.90
N THR A 66 -12.10 9.23 -15.31
CA THR A 66 -11.25 9.14 -14.10
C THR A 66 -11.99 9.41 -12.79
N ILE A 67 -13.28 9.75 -12.87
CA ILE A 67 -14.11 10.04 -11.71
C ILE A 67 -14.99 8.84 -11.40
N LEU A 68 -14.92 8.34 -10.18
CA LEU A 68 -15.79 7.29 -9.66
C LEU A 68 -17.02 7.95 -9.02
N GLU A 69 -18.18 7.74 -9.62
CA GLU A 69 -19.47 8.18 -9.09
C GLU A 69 -20.08 7.07 -8.23
N LEU A 70 -20.39 7.40 -6.98
CA LEU A 70 -20.95 6.49 -5.99
C LEU A 70 -22.35 6.97 -5.60
N ALA A 71 -23.36 6.19 -5.96
CA ALA A 71 -24.74 6.37 -5.53
C ALA A 71 -25.00 5.44 -4.33
N LEU A 72 -24.89 5.98 -3.10
CA LEU A 72 -25.04 5.23 -1.84
C LEU A 72 -26.32 5.59 -1.07
N GLY A 73 -27.35 6.08 -1.77
CA GLY A 73 -28.60 6.51 -1.13
C GLY A 73 -28.54 7.86 -0.40
N TYR A 74 -27.45 8.63 -0.57
CA TYR A 74 -27.39 10.04 -0.18
C TYR A 74 -28.19 10.91 -1.15
N SER A 75 -28.63 12.09 -0.69
CA SER A 75 -29.38 13.04 -1.53
C SER A 75 -28.59 13.54 -2.75
N HIS A 76 -27.27 13.54 -2.69
CA HIS A 76 -26.36 13.84 -3.79
C HIS A 76 -25.37 12.69 -3.97
N ASN A 77 -25.01 12.40 -5.23
CA ASN A 77 -24.00 11.40 -5.54
C ASN A 77 -22.62 11.85 -5.06
N ILE A 78 -21.79 10.90 -4.65
CA ILE A 78 -20.41 11.15 -4.23
C ILE A 78 -19.50 10.94 -5.44
N PHE A 79 -18.70 11.95 -5.76
CA PHE A 79 -17.73 11.90 -6.85
C PHE A 79 -16.33 11.77 -6.27
N LEU A 80 -15.61 10.73 -6.67
CA LEU A 80 -14.26 10.44 -6.22
C LEU A 80 -13.33 10.52 -7.43
N ALA A 81 -12.55 11.59 -7.53
CA ALA A 81 -11.54 11.73 -8.57
C ALA A 81 -10.29 10.93 -8.19
N LEU A 82 -9.80 10.11 -9.11
CA LEU A 82 -8.52 9.40 -9.02
C LEU A 82 -7.40 10.23 -9.64
#